data_AF-A0A926CD44-F1
#
_entry.id   AF-A0A926CD44-F1
#
_cell.length_a   1.000
_cell.length_b   1.000
_cell.length_c   1.000
_cell.angle_alpha   90.00
_cell.angle_beta   90.00
_cell.angle_gamma   90.00
#
_symmetry.space_group_name_H-M   'P 1'
#
loop_
_entity.id
_entity.type
_entity.pdbx_description
1 polymer ?
#
loop_
_entity_poly.entity_id
_entity_poly.type
_entity_poly.pdbx_seq_one_letter_code
_entity_poly.pdbx_strand_id
1 'polypeptide(L)'
;MKNMSIRAALIAALLLVLAAFAQPAAAASRNVTITEQQINSSYAVTNPKRSTITNRTVDLQPGQVVISATWSAPRRDPVNIVSVYTPAVENGRVAWTLASATANGEPASAELQQQINAQLGSSWARYIKGKNEKATVSSVTITDNEIVYAVEAAR
;
A
#
# COMPACT_ATOMS: atom_id res chain seq x y z
N MET A 1 -22.66 -41.02 46.50
CA MET A 1 -22.48 -40.98 45.03
C MET A 1 -23.36 -39.96 44.30
N LYS A 2 -24.60 -39.65 44.73
CA LYS A 2 -25.48 -38.66 44.07
C LYS A 2 -24.93 -37.22 43.98
N ASN A 3 -24.11 -36.80 44.95
CA ASN A 3 -23.58 -35.42 45.00
C ASN A 3 -22.42 -35.14 44.01
N MET A 4 -21.77 -36.18 43.47
CA MET A 4 -20.71 -36.02 42.45
C MET A 4 -21.29 -35.69 41.07
N SER A 5 -22.48 -36.22 40.74
CA SER A 5 -23.12 -36.00 39.43
C SER A 5 -23.62 -34.56 39.24
N ILE A 6 -24.11 -33.93 40.32
CA ILE A 6 -24.63 -32.55 40.29
C ILE A 6 -23.48 -31.53 40.12
N ARG A 7 -22.32 -31.78 40.75
CA ARG A 7 -21.14 -30.91 40.62
C ARG A 7 -20.54 -30.97 39.22
N ALA A 8 -20.50 -32.15 38.61
CA ALA A 8 -20.03 -32.31 37.22
C ALA A 8 -20.94 -31.57 36.22
N ALA A 9 -22.27 -31.65 36.42
CA ALA A 9 -23.23 -30.93 35.58
C ALA A 9 -23.11 -29.39 35.72
N LEU A 10 -22.89 -28.89 36.93
CA LEU A 10 -22.67 -27.45 37.18
C LEU A 10 -21.37 -26.92 36.56
N ILE A 11 -20.28 -27.70 36.62
CA ILE A 11 -18.99 -27.32 36.02
C ILE A 11 -19.08 -27.31 34.49
N ALA A 12 -19.78 -28.30 33.90
CA ALA A 12 -20.00 -28.34 32.45
C ALA A 12 -20.87 -27.17 31.96
N ALA A 13 -21.93 -26.82 32.70
CA ALA A 13 -22.76 -25.66 32.39
C ALA A 13 -21.99 -24.34 32.50
N LEU A 14 -21.11 -24.20 33.50
CA LEU A 14 -20.28 -23.02 33.67
C LEU A 14 -19.24 -22.87 32.54
N LEU A 15 -18.61 -23.97 32.10
CA LEU A 15 -17.66 -23.97 30.99
C LEU A 15 -18.32 -23.59 29.65
N LEU A 16 -19.56 -24.02 29.41
CA LEU A 16 -20.34 -23.62 28.23
C LEU A 16 -20.65 -22.12 28.22
N VAL A 17 -20.94 -21.53 29.38
CA VAL A 17 -21.18 -20.08 29.51
C VAL A 17 -19.90 -19.29 29.27
N LEU A 18 -18.74 -19.74 29.78
CA LEU A 18 -17.44 -19.08 29.53
C LEU A 18 -17.00 -19.14 28.06
N ALA A 19 -17.31 -20.22 27.34
CA ALA A 19 -17.01 -20.33 25.92
C ALA A 19 -17.82 -19.34 25.05
N ALA A 20 -19.00 -18.92 25.50
CA ALA A 20 -19.85 -17.96 24.79
C ALA A 20 -19.33 -16.51 24.85
N PHE A 21 -18.44 -16.18 25.79
CA PHE A 21 -17.84 -14.83 25.91
C PHE A 21 -16.44 -14.71 25.32
N ALA A 22 -15.87 -15.79 24.79
CA ALA A 22 -14.55 -15.78 24.15
C ALA A 22 -14.62 -15.35 22.68
N GLN A 23 -15.42 -14.32 22.36
CA GLN A 23 -15.42 -13.77 21.02
C GLN A 23 -14.14 -12.91 20.86
N PRO A 24 -13.21 -13.26 19.95
CA PRO A 24 -12.02 -12.46 19.76
C PRO A 24 -12.43 -11.05 19.36
N ALA A 25 -11.93 -10.04 20.08
CA ALA A 25 -12.16 -8.65 19.72
C ALA A 25 -11.64 -8.43 18.30
N ALA A 26 -12.56 -8.20 17.35
CA ALA A 26 -12.19 -7.84 15.99
C ALA A 26 -11.38 -6.53 16.05
N ALA A 27 -10.18 -6.53 15.47
CA ALA A 27 -9.40 -5.32 15.37
C ALA A 27 -10.20 -4.26 14.60
N ALA A 28 -10.29 -3.05 15.14
CA ALA A 28 -10.97 -1.96 14.46
C ALA A 28 -10.24 -1.68 13.14
N SER A 29 -10.94 -1.89 12.02
CA SER A 29 -10.48 -1.54 10.69
C SER A 29 -11.07 -0.21 10.27
N ARG A 30 -10.30 0.59 9.53
CA ARG A 30 -10.77 1.82 8.88
C ARG A 30 -10.25 1.89 7.47
N ASN A 31 -11.05 2.47 6.58
CA ASN A 31 -10.63 2.74 5.21
C ASN A 31 -10.01 4.13 5.12
N VAL A 32 -8.85 4.22 4.47
CA VAL A 32 -8.21 5.47 4.08
C VAL A 32 -8.31 5.57 2.56
N THR A 33 -9.10 6.52 2.10
CA THR A 33 -9.30 6.79 0.67
C THR A 33 -8.44 7.97 0.24
N ILE A 34 -7.72 7.80 -0.86
CA ILE A 34 -6.93 8.83 -1.51
C ILE A 34 -7.37 8.91 -2.97
N THR A 35 -7.85 10.08 -3.40
CA THR A 35 -8.30 10.26 -4.78
C THR A 35 -7.15 10.65 -5.70
N GLU A 36 -7.28 10.37 -7.00
CA GLU A 36 -6.32 10.81 -8.02
C GLU A 36 -6.11 12.33 -7.97
N GLN A 37 -7.19 13.09 -7.83
CA GLN A 37 -7.13 14.54 -7.73
C GLN A 37 -6.28 15.00 -6.54
N GLN A 38 -6.41 14.33 -5.39
CA GLN A 38 -5.58 14.63 -4.21
C GLN A 38 -4.10 14.32 -4.47
N ILE A 39 -3.79 13.23 -5.17
CA ILE A 39 -2.43 12.86 -5.54
C ILE A 39 -1.83 13.90 -6.50
N ASN A 40 -2.55 14.23 -7.56
CA ASN A 40 -2.11 15.19 -8.57
C ASN A 40 -1.99 16.63 -8.04
N SER A 41 -2.76 16.97 -7.00
CA SER A 41 -2.65 18.26 -6.29
C SER A 41 -1.56 18.27 -5.23
N SER A 42 -0.97 17.12 -4.90
CA SER A 42 0.05 17.02 -3.85
C SER A 42 1.34 17.75 -4.24
N TYR A 43 2.03 18.31 -3.24
CA TYR A 43 3.30 19.01 -3.45
C TYR A 43 4.37 18.13 -4.13
N ALA A 44 4.35 16.81 -3.90
CA ALA A 44 5.27 15.87 -4.52
C ALA A 44 5.11 15.79 -6.04
N VAL A 45 3.90 16.06 -6.57
CA VAL A 45 3.58 16.08 -7.99
C VAL A 45 3.72 17.49 -8.56
N THR A 46 3.16 18.49 -7.90
CA THR A 46 3.12 19.88 -8.40
C THR A 46 4.45 20.62 -8.26
N ASN A 47 5.29 20.29 -7.27
CA ASN A 47 6.59 20.91 -7.07
C ASN A 47 7.70 19.87 -6.83
N PRO A 48 8.16 19.19 -7.89
CA PRO A 48 9.15 18.13 -7.76
C PRO A 48 10.50 18.68 -7.30
N LYS A 49 11.13 17.98 -6.35
CA LYS A 49 12.47 18.34 -5.82
C LYS A 49 13.53 18.50 -6.91
N ARG A 50 13.40 17.77 -8.03
CA ARG A 50 14.29 17.89 -9.19
C ARG A 50 13.57 18.64 -10.30
N SER A 51 14.09 19.81 -10.66
CA SER A 51 13.59 20.63 -11.76
C SER A 51 13.71 19.96 -13.13
N THR A 52 14.54 18.93 -13.26
CA THR A 52 14.68 18.11 -14.48
C THR A 52 13.48 17.21 -14.73
N ILE A 53 12.52 17.09 -13.80
CA ILE A 53 11.30 16.32 -13.98
C ILE A 53 10.13 17.28 -13.91
N THR A 54 9.38 17.41 -14.99
CA THR A 54 8.23 18.32 -15.12
C THR A 54 7.01 17.55 -15.62
N ASN A 55 5.85 18.22 -15.69
CA ASN A 55 4.59 17.65 -16.22
C ASN A 55 4.22 16.30 -15.60
N ARG A 56 4.47 16.13 -14.30
CA ARG A 56 4.15 14.88 -13.63
C ARG A 56 2.64 14.78 -13.47
N THR A 57 2.09 13.64 -13.88
CA THR A 57 0.69 13.28 -13.63
C THR A 57 0.63 11.84 -13.15
N VAL A 58 -0.35 11.57 -12.31
CA VAL A 58 -0.71 10.25 -11.84
C VAL A 58 -2.10 9.94 -12.37
N ASP A 59 -2.23 8.77 -12.98
CA ASP A 59 -3.47 8.20 -13.48
C ASP A 59 -3.72 6.89 -12.74
N LEU A 60 -4.86 6.80 -12.05
CA LEU A 60 -5.25 5.60 -11.31
C LEU A 60 -6.08 4.69 -12.21
N GLN A 61 -5.67 3.43 -12.29
CA GLN A 61 -6.35 2.42 -13.09
C GLN A 61 -6.62 1.19 -12.21
N PRO A 62 -7.61 0.34 -12.53
CA PRO A 62 -7.94 -0.79 -11.69
C PRO A 62 -6.73 -1.69 -11.44
N GLY A 63 -6.29 -1.76 -10.18
CA GLY A 63 -5.13 -2.54 -9.74
C GLY A 63 -3.74 -1.95 -10.03
N GLN A 64 -3.62 -0.76 -10.63
CA GLN A 64 -2.32 -0.18 -10.96
C GLN A 64 -2.30 1.36 -10.93
N VAL A 65 -1.10 1.93 -10.83
CA VAL A 65 -0.87 3.38 -10.91
C VAL A 65 0.03 3.66 -12.10
N VAL A 66 -0.41 4.55 -12.99
CA VAL A 66 0.36 5.01 -14.12
C VAL A 66 0.89 6.41 -13.81
N ILE A 67 2.21 6.58 -13.82
CA ILE A 67 2.87 7.86 -13.61
C ILE A 67 3.48 8.30 -14.93
N SER A 68 3.04 9.45 -15.41
CA SER A 68 3.63 10.12 -16.57
C SER A 68 4.44 11.32 -16.13
N ALA A 69 5.58 11.58 -16.75
CA ALA A 69 6.37 12.78 -16.52
C ALA A 69 7.27 13.10 -17.72
N THR A 70 7.70 14.35 -17.83
CA THR A 70 8.73 14.76 -18.78
C THR A 70 10.06 14.91 -18.05
N TRP A 71 11.08 14.19 -18.48
CA TRP A 71 12.46 14.42 -18.07
C TRP A 71 13.15 15.38 -19.04
N SER A 72 13.78 16.42 -18.52
CA SER A 72 14.55 17.39 -19.29
C SER A 72 15.95 17.54 -18.71
N ALA A 73 16.94 17.60 -19.58
CA ALA A 73 18.33 17.87 -19.21
C ALA A 73 18.92 18.94 -20.12
N PRO A 74 19.90 19.74 -19.64
CA PRO A 74 20.55 20.72 -20.48
C PRO A 74 21.14 20.08 -21.75
N ARG A 75 20.85 20.67 -22.92
CA ARG A 75 21.33 20.22 -24.23
C ARG A 75 20.87 18.81 -24.64
N ARG A 76 19.74 18.33 -24.11
CA ARG A 76 19.08 17.10 -24.56
C ARG A 76 17.61 17.36 -24.82
N ASP A 77 17.07 16.65 -25.79
CA ASP A 77 15.64 16.68 -26.05
C ASP A 77 14.88 16.13 -24.83
N PRO A 78 13.71 16.71 -24.48
CA PRO A 78 12.86 16.17 -23.44
C PRO A 78 12.46 14.72 -23.73
N VAL A 79 12.42 13.91 -22.67
CA VAL A 79 12.03 12.51 -22.73
C VAL A 79 10.74 12.34 -21.95
N ASN A 80 9.70 11.83 -22.60
CA ASN A 80 8.46 11.45 -21.94
C ASN A 80 8.65 10.08 -21.30
N ILE A 81 8.42 10.01 -20.00
CA ILE A 81 8.55 8.80 -19.21
C ILE A 81 7.15 8.39 -18.76
N VAL A 82 6.82 7.12 -18.96
CA VAL A 82 5.63 6.49 -18.38
C VAL A 82 6.09 5.33 -17.52
N SER A 83 5.54 5.19 -16.32
CA SER A 83 5.87 4.10 -15.40
C SER A 83 4.60 3.54 -14.78
N VAL A 84 4.45 2.23 -14.83
CA VAL A 84 3.29 1.52 -14.28
C VAL A 84 3.72 0.78 -13.03
N TYR A 85 2.98 1.00 -11.95
CA TYR A 85 3.23 0.40 -10.65
C TYR A 85 2.03 -0.42 -10.18
N THR A 86 2.30 -1.59 -9.61
CA THR A 86 1.30 -2.42 -8.95
C THR A 86 1.58 -2.48 -7.45
N PRO A 87 0.55 -2.34 -6.59
CA PRO A 87 0.71 -2.48 -5.16
C PRO A 87 0.55 -3.95 -4.72
N ALA A 88 1.24 -4.31 -3.65
CA ALA A 88 1.00 -5.54 -2.90
C ALA A 88 1.08 -5.23 -1.39
N VAL A 89 0.39 -6.00 -0.56
CA VAL A 89 0.51 -5.88 0.90
C VAL A 89 1.49 -6.93 1.41
N GLU A 90 2.59 -6.48 2.00
CA GLU A 90 3.64 -7.31 2.58
C GLU A 90 3.90 -6.86 4.02
N ASN A 91 3.78 -7.78 4.97
CA ASN A 91 4.03 -7.53 6.40
C ASN A 91 3.27 -6.30 6.94
N GLY A 92 2.01 -6.15 6.54
CA GLY A 92 1.16 -5.03 6.97
C GLY A 92 1.48 -3.69 6.30
N ARG A 93 2.15 -3.68 5.15
CA ARG A 93 2.59 -2.47 4.45
C ARG A 93 2.40 -2.62 2.95
N VAL A 94 2.19 -1.51 2.26
CA VAL A 94 2.02 -1.50 0.80
C VAL A 94 3.40 -1.49 0.15
N ALA A 95 3.82 -2.58 -0.48
CA ALA A 95 4.97 -2.63 -1.36
C ALA A 95 4.54 -2.24 -2.78
N TRP A 96 5.35 -1.43 -3.47
CA TRP A 96 5.09 -1.03 -4.85
C TRP A 96 6.14 -1.66 -5.77
N THR A 97 5.67 -2.29 -6.84
CA THR A 97 6.51 -2.90 -7.87
C THR A 97 6.32 -2.15 -9.17
N LEU A 98 7.42 -1.71 -9.79
CA LEU A 98 7.43 -1.25 -11.17
C LEU A 98 7.14 -2.46 -12.07
N ALA A 99 5.97 -2.46 -12.70
CA ALA A 99 5.53 -3.48 -13.63
C ALA A 99 6.05 -3.20 -15.05
N SER A 100 6.10 -1.94 -15.45
CA SER A 100 6.69 -1.51 -16.73
C SER A 100 7.11 -0.05 -16.68
N ALA A 101 8.05 0.33 -17.54
CA ALA A 101 8.38 1.72 -17.79
C ALA A 101 8.73 1.93 -19.26
N THR A 102 8.43 3.10 -19.79
CA THR A 102 8.84 3.51 -21.13
C THR A 102 9.52 4.88 -21.11
N ALA A 103 10.40 5.10 -22.08
CA ALA A 103 11.03 6.38 -22.37
C ALA A 103 10.83 6.69 -23.86
N ASN A 104 10.05 7.73 -24.17
CA ASN A 104 9.59 8.05 -25.53
C ASN A 104 8.91 6.86 -26.23
N GLY A 105 8.16 6.05 -25.47
CA GLY A 105 7.47 4.86 -25.97
C GLY A 105 8.33 3.58 -26.00
N GLU A 106 9.66 3.70 -25.88
CA GLU A 106 10.55 2.55 -25.83
C GLU A 106 10.54 1.90 -24.44
N PRO A 107 10.30 0.58 -24.32
CA PRO A 107 10.26 -0.09 -23.03
C PRO A 107 11.65 -0.14 -22.37
N ALA A 108 11.67 0.07 -21.05
CA ALA A 108 12.86 -0.14 -20.24
C ALA A 108 13.28 -1.63 -20.24
N SER A 109 14.57 -1.91 -20.27
CA SER A 109 15.08 -3.29 -20.18
C SER A 109 14.70 -3.94 -18.85
N ALA A 110 14.65 -5.27 -18.83
CA ALA A 110 14.33 -6.03 -17.62
C ALA A 110 15.33 -5.75 -16.49
N GLU A 111 16.62 -5.62 -16.80
CA GLU A 111 17.66 -5.29 -15.83
C GLU A 111 17.44 -3.92 -15.20
N LEU A 112 17.07 -2.92 -16.02
CA LEU A 112 16.78 -1.58 -15.53
C LEU A 112 15.53 -1.59 -14.63
N GLN A 113 14.48 -2.31 -15.01
CA GLN A 113 13.28 -2.48 -14.18
C GLN A 113 13.62 -3.13 -12.83
N GLN A 114 14.46 -4.18 -12.83
CA GLN A 114 14.92 -4.81 -11.59
C GLN A 114 15.74 -3.86 -10.71
N GLN A 115 16.63 -3.07 -11.30
CA GLN A 115 17.40 -2.06 -10.56
C GLN A 115 16.48 -1.02 -9.92
N ILE A 116 15.45 -0.56 -10.63
CA ILE A 116 14.47 0.39 -10.09
C ILE A 116 13.70 -0.25 -8.92
N ASN A 117 13.23 -1.49 -9.08
CA ASN A 117 12.53 -2.22 -8.03
C ASN A 117 13.40 -2.41 -6.76
N ALA A 118 14.68 -2.73 -6.91
CA ALA A 118 15.61 -2.83 -5.78
C ALA A 118 15.80 -1.49 -5.05
N GLN A 119 15.87 -0.37 -5.79
CA GLN A 119 15.98 0.97 -5.23
C GLN A 119 14.68 1.43 -4.53
N LEU A 120 13.52 1.08 -5.08
CA LEU A 120 12.21 1.33 -4.47
C LEU A 120 12.09 0.59 -3.14
N GLY A 121 12.39 -0.71 -3.11
CA GLY A 121 12.37 -1.51 -1.89
C GLY A 121 13.27 -0.92 -0.78
N SER A 122 14.49 -0.51 -1.15
CA SER A 122 15.43 0.14 -0.21
C SER A 122 14.92 1.48 0.33
N SER A 123 14.30 2.29 -0.52
CA SER A 123 13.72 3.59 -0.14
C SER A 123 12.55 3.39 0.82
N TRP A 124 11.76 2.34 0.58
CA TRP A 124 10.60 2.01 1.38
C TRP A 124 10.98 1.51 2.77
N ALA A 125 11.95 0.58 2.85
CA ALA A 125 12.49 0.12 4.13
C ALA A 125 13.00 1.28 5.00
N ARG A 126 13.66 2.29 4.41
CA ARG A 126 14.13 3.48 5.14
C ARG A 126 12.99 4.37 5.62
N TYR A 127 12.00 4.65 4.77
CA TYR A 127 10.82 5.43 5.15
C TYR A 127 10.07 4.79 6.32
N ILE A 128 9.85 3.48 6.23
CA ILE A 128 9.20 2.67 7.26
C ILE A 128 9.94 2.75 8.60
N LYS A 129 11.27 2.55 8.59
CA LYS A 129 12.10 2.60 9.80
C LYS A 129 11.98 3.94 10.53
N GLY A 130 11.77 5.03 9.80
CA GLY A 130 11.61 6.38 10.35
C GLY A 130 10.19 6.69 10.84
N LYS A 131 9.18 5.90 10.45
CA LYS A 131 7.78 6.25 10.69
C LYS A 131 7.04 5.40 11.72
N ASN A 132 7.47 4.17 12.02
CA ASN A 132 6.97 3.30 13.12
C ASN A 132 5.55 3.63 13.66
N GLU A 133 4.59 3.80 12.75
CA GLU A 133 3.21 4.07 13.13
C GLU A 133 2.55 2.74 13.49
N LYS A 134 1.72 2.77 14.53
CA LYS A 134 1.04 1.63 15.16
C LYS A 134 -0.13 1.09 14.31
N ALA A 135 0.00 1.06 13.00
CA ALA A 135 -1.06 0.62 12.12
C ALA A 135 -0.51 -0.25 10.98
N THR A 136 -1.27 -1.27 10.61
CA THR A 136 -0.95 -2.20 9.54
C THR A 136 -1.98 -2.08 8.42
N VAL A 137 -1.52 -2.03 7.18
CA VAL A 137 -2.39 -2.12 6.01
C VAL A 137 -2.73 -3.59 5.78
N SER A 138 -4.01 -3.95 5.73
CA SER A 138 -4.46 -5.31 5.44
C SER A 138 -4.86 -5.50 3.98
N SER A 139 -5.31 -4.45 3.30
CA SER A 139 -5.57 -4.49 1.86
C SER A 139 -5.34 -3.14 1.19
N VAL A 140 -5.13 -3.19 -0.13
CA VAL A 140 -5.06 -2.04 -1.02
C VAL A 140 -5.91 -2.35 -2.24
N THR A 141 -6.82 -1.44 -2.56
CA THR A 141 -7.66 -1.50 -3.76
C THR A 141 -7.46 -0.21 -4.54
N ILE A 142 -7.29 -0.33 -5.86
CA ILE A 142 -7.20 0.82 -6.77
C ILE A 142 -8.33 0.71 -7.77
N THR A 143 -9.09 1.80 -7.92
CA THR A 143 -10.13 1.98 -8.94
C THR A 143 -9.64 2.99 -9.99
N ASP A 144 -10.52 3.40 -10.90
CA ASP A 144 -10.24 4.43 -11.91
C ASP A 144 -9.96 5.83 -11.32
N ASN A 145 -10.20 6.06 -10.02
CA ASN A 145 -10.12 7.41 -9.45
C ASN A 145 -9.67 7.47 -7.98
N GLU A 146 -9.52 6.33 -7.30
CA GLU A 146 -9.08 6.32 -5.91
C GLU A 146 -8.26 5.08 -5.54
N ILE A 147 -7.42 5.26 -4.52
CA ILE A 147 -6.75 4.20 -3.79
C ILE A 147 -7.40 4.10 -2.42
N VAL A 148 -7.84 2.90 -2.06
CA VAL A 148 -8.42 2.60 -0.75
C VAL A 148 -7.50 1.64 -0.01
N TYR A 149 -7.01 2.08 1.15
CA TYR A 149 -6.27 1.24 2.08
C TYR A 149 -7.16 0.81 3.23
N ALA A 150 -7.29 -0.50 3.47
CA ALA A 150 -7.83 -0.99 4.73
C ALA A 150 -6.71 -1.01 5.76
N VAL A 151 -6.90 -0.27 6.86
CA VAL A 151 -5.90 -0.09 7.90
C VAL A 151 -6.46 -0.62 9.22
N GLU A 152 -5.67 -1.45 9.89
CA GLU A 152 -5.97 -2.02 11.19
C GLU A 152 -5.02 -1.46 12.25
N ALA A 153 -5.51 -1.34 13.48
CA ALA A 153 -4.64 -1.03 14.62
C ALA A 153 -3.61 -2.15 14.79
N ALA A 154 -2.34 -1.78 14.98
CA ALA A 154 -1.29 -2.75 15.29
C ALA A 154 -1.64 -3.47 16.61
N ARG A 155 -1.57 -4.79 16.58
CA ARG A 155 -1.78 -5.65 17.74
C ARG A 155 -0.64 -5.52 18.75
#